data_AF-A0AAD4DU54-F1
#
_entry.id   AF-A0AAD4DU54-F1
#
_cell.length_a   1.000
_cell.length_b   1.000
_cell.length_c   1.000
_cell.angle_alpha   90.00
_cell.angle_beta   90.00
_cell.angle_gamma   90.00
#
_symmetry.space_group_name_H-M   'P 1'
#
loop_
_entity.id
_entity.type
_entity.pdbx_description
1 polymer ?
#
loop_
_entity_poly.entity_id
_entity_poly.type
_entity_poly.pdbx_seq_one_letter_code
_entity_poly.pdbx_strand_id
1 'polypeptide(L)'
;MYQNTRKHILSSYPNVVKLIMNDLQSLRQVGVALDTLRCHGIILARLQCSIPEIFEPVAKDGSCFRCTENWVKEFLYEHLSWSFRRATRATQKTPPNVDQILLNQFLHLSLPIHNCAIFDAVFTVNIDQTNIVYQPSNTSTFETTGSKQVSVIGQEEK
;
A
#
# COMPACT_ATOMS: atom_id res chain seq x y z
N MET A 1 -24.15 -20.52 -11.81
CA MET A 1 -24.01 -19.17 -11.22
C MET A 1 -24.60 -19.20 -9.83
N TYR A 2 -23.78 -19.31 -8.78
CA TYR A 2 -24.26 -19.17 -7.40
C TYR A 2 -24.49 -17.68 -7.14
N GLN A 3 -25.75 -17.27 -6.99
CA GLN A 3 -26.06 -15.94 -6.44
C GLN A 3 -25.57 -15.93 -4.99
N ASN A 4 -24.49 -15.19 -4.73
CA ASN A 4 -23.93 -15.01 -3.41
C ASN A 4 -24.89 -14.11 -2.61
N THR A 5 -25.86 -14.71 -1.92
CA THR A 5 -26.90 -14.04 -1.10
C THR A 5 -26.32 -13.10 -0.02
N ARG A 6 -25.01 -13.15 0.20
CA ARG A 6 -24.25 -12.35 1.18
C ARG A 6 -23.67 -11.06 0.62
N LYS A 7 -23.82 -10.80 -0.69
CA LYS A 7 -23.36 -9.56 -1.33
C LYS A 7 -24.01 -8.32 -0.72
N HIS A 8 -25.28 -8.43 -0.30
CA HIS A 8 -26.06 -7.33 0.27
C HIS A 8 -26.10 -7.33 1.81
N ILE A 9 -25.21 -8.07 2.47
CA ILE A 9 -25.25 -8.21 3.93
C ILE A 9 -25.03 -6.87 4.67
N LEU A 10 -24.29 -5.94 4.03
CA LEU A 10 -24.02 -4.61 4.57
C LEU A 10 -25.04 -3.55 4.15
N SER A 11 -26.09 -3.90 3.39
CA SER A 11 -27.08 -2.93 2.92
C SER A 11 -27.79 -2.20 4.07
N SER A 12 -27.97 -2.87 5.22
CA SER A 12 -28.55 -2.28 6.43
C SER A 12 -27.57 -1.37 7.20
N TYR A 13 -26.29 -1.36 6.85
CA TYR A 13 -25.22 -0.66 7.57
C TYR A 13 -24.43 0.31 6.66
N PRO A 14 -25.09 1.26 5.98
CA PRO A 14 -24.43 2.16 5.02
C PRO A 14 -23.33 3.02 5.66
N ASN A 15 -23.45 3.34 6.95
CA ASN A 15 -22.44 4.11 7.67
C ASN A 15 -21.14 3.32 7.85
N VAL A 16 -21.24 2.02 8.14
CA VAL A 16 -20.07 1.13 8.30
C VAL A 16 -19.36 0.96 6.95
N VAL A 17 -20.12 0.80 5.86
CA VAL A 17 -19.56 0.75 4.50
C VAL A 17 -18.75 2.01 4.19
N LYS A 18 -19.28 3.20 4.50
CA LYS A 18 -18.55 4.46 4.31
C LYS A 18 -17.26 4.53 5.12
N LEU A 19 -17.28 4.07 6.37
CA LEU A 19 -16.07 4.04 7.22
C LEU A 19 -14.99 3.13 6.63
N ILE A 20 -15.38 1.91 6.22
CA ILE A 20 -14.47 0.96 5.56
C ILE A 20 -13.84 1.58 4.31
N MET A 21 -14.67 2.19 3.46
CA MET A 21 -14.21 2.85 2.23
C MET A 21 -13.21 3.98 2.55
N ASN A 22 -13.52 4.81 3.54
CA ASN A 22 -12.66 5.92 3.96
C ASN A 22 -11.31 5.42 4.50
N ASP A 23 -11.29 4.36 5.32
CA ASP A 23 -10.04 3.79 5.84
C ASP A 23 -9.12 3.32 4.70
N LEU A 24 -9.68 2.54 3.77
CA LEU A 24 -8.95 2.01 2.62
C LEU A 24 -8.44 3.12 1.71
N GLN A 25 -9.30 4.11 1.40
CA GLN A 25 -8.93 5.26 0.57
C GLN A 25 -7.85 6.11 1.24
N SER A 26 -7.94 6.36 2.54
CA SER A 26 -6.94 7.12 3.29
C SER A 26 -5.57 6.45 3.21
N LEU A 27 -5.52 5.12 3.39
CA LEU A 27 -4.27 4.35 3.24
C LEU A 27 -3.71 4.40 1.82
N ARG A 28 -4.56 4.32 0.80
CA ARG A 28 -4.13 4.46 -0.61
C ARG A 28 -3.64 5.86 -0.93
N GLN A 29 -4.28 6.90 -0.42
CA GLN A 29 -3.85 8.30 -0.61
C GLN A 29 -2.48 8.56 -0.01
N VAL A 30 -2.18 7.94 1.13
CA VAL A 30 -0.84 7.95 1.74
C VAL A 30 0.14 7.06 0.97
N GLY A 31 -0.29 6.31 -0.04
CA GLY A 31 0.58 5.49 -0.89
C GLY A 31 0.92 4.13 -0.30
N VAL A 32 0.19 3.68 0.73
CA VAL A 32 0.32 2.32 1.28
C VAL A 32 -0.16 1.30 0.23
N ALA A 33 0.63 0.26 0.00
CA ALA A 33 0.22 -0.87 -0.82
C ALA A 33 -0.84 -1.71 -0.10
N LEU A 34 -1.97 -1.95 -0.76
CA LEU A 34 -3.05 -2.77 -0.24
C LEU A 34 -3.17 -4.04 -1.08
N ASP A 35 -2.87 -5.17 -0.46
CA ASP A 35 -3.17 -6.50 -1.00
C ASP A 35 -4.44 -7.08 -0.38
N THR A 36 -4.84 -8.26 -0.85
CA THR A 36 -6.08 -8.91 -0.40
C THR A 36 -6.07 -9.14 1.11
N LEU A 37 -4.94 -9.57 1.67
CA LEU A 37 -4.80 -9.88 3.09
C LEU A 37 -4.92 -8.61 3.95
N ARG A 38 -4.28 -7.50 3.55
CA ARG A 38 -4.42 -6.23 4.28
C ARG A 38 -5.83 -5.68 4.20
N CYS A 39 -6.43 -5.66 3.01
CA CYS A 39 -7.83 -5.25 2.87
C CYS A 39 -8.75 -6.11 3.73
N HIS A 40 -8.54 -7.43 3.73
CA HIS A 40 -9.29 -8.37 4.55
C HIS A 40 -9.16 -8.07 6.04
N GLY A 41 -7.93 -7.88 6.55
CA GLY A 41 -7.69 -7.54 7.95
C GLY A 41 -8.34 -6.22 8.37
N ILE A 42 -8.21 -5.17 7.55
CA ILE A 42 -8.80 -3.85 7.82
C ILE A 42 -10.33 -3.95 7.87
N ILE A 43 -10.94 -4.59 6.87
CA ILE A 43 -12.39 -4.76 6.79
C ILE A 43 -12.88 -5.60 7.96
N LEU A 44 -12.24 -6.74 8.24
CA LEU A 44 -12.62 -7.63 9.32
C LEU A 44 -12.56 -6.93 10.68
N ALA A 45 -11.48 -6.20 10.96
CA ALA A 45 -11.34 -5.43 12.19
C ALA A 45 -12.45 -4.37 12.32
N ARG A 46 -12.75 -3.64 11.23
CA ARG A 46 -13.81 -2.62 11.23
C ARG A 46 -15.19 -3.23 11.50
N LEU A 47 -15.48 -4.38 10.90
CA LEU A 47 -16.73 -5.11 11.13
C LEU A 47 -16.84 -5.60 12.58
N GLN A 48 -15.77 -6.20 13.12
CA GLN A 48 -15.73 -6.68 14.50
C GLN A 48 -15.90 -5.55 15.53
N CYS A 49 -15.34 -4.37 15.27
CA CYS A 49 -15.47 -3.23 16.18
C CYS A 49 -16.82 -2.51 16.07
N SER A 50 -17.42 -2.44 14.88
CA SER A 50 -18.59 -1.57 14.63
C SER A 50 -19.91 -2.33 14.69
N ILE A 51 -19.91 -3.58 14.22
CA ILE A 51 -21.11 -4.42 14.04
C ILE A 51 -20.76 -5.92 14.22
N PRO A 52 -20.27 -6.34 15.40
CA PRO A 52 -19.91 -7.74 15.64
C PRO A 52 -21.07 -8.72 15.38
N GLU A 53 -22.31 -8.27 15.59
CA GLU A 53 -23.54 -9.03 15.37
C GLU A 53 -23.72 -9.48 13.91
N ILE A 54 -23.00 -8.91 12.93
CA ILE A 54 -23.10 -9.33 11.53
C ILE A 54 -22.65 -10.79 11.30
N PHE A 55 -21.85 -11.34 12.21
CA PHE A 55 -21.32 -12.71 12.13
C PHE A 55 -22.23 -13.76 12.78
N GLU A 56 -23.25 -13.35 13.53
CA GLU A 56 -24.12 -14.25 14.28
C GLU A 56 -25.25 -14.90 13.45
N PRO A 57 -25.92 -14.18 12.51
CA PRO A 57 -27.02 -14.74 11.74
C PRO A 57 -26.62 -15.97 10.93
N VAL A 58 -27.39 -17.04 11.12
CA VAL A 58 -27.26 -18.29 10.38
C VAL A 58 -28.15 -18.22 9.14
N ALA A 59 -27.56 -18.41 7.96
CA ALA A 59 -28.32 -18.47 6.72
C ALA A 59 -29.14 -19.78 6.63
N LYS A 60 -30.05 -19.86 5.65
CA LYS A 60 -30.92 -21.05 5.45
C LYS A 60 -30.15 -22.36 5.25
N ASP A 61 -28.88 -22.26 4.82
CA ASP A 61 -27.96 -23.39 4.61
C ASP A 61 -27.19 -23.80 5.87
N GLY A 62 -27.48 -23.18 7.02
CA GLY A 62 -26.80 -23.44 8.29
C GLY A 62 -25.45 -22.74 8.45
N SER A 63 -25.02 -21.93 7.49
CA SER A 63 -23.72 -21.25 7.54
C SER A 63 -23.85 -19.77 7.92
N CYS A 64 -22.88 -19.26 8.68
CA CYS A 64 -22.79 -17.84 9.04
C CYS A 64 -22.01 -17.04 8.01
N PHE A 65 -22.22 -15.72 7.98
CA PHE A 65 -21.37 -14.83 7.20
C PHE A 65 -19.91 -14.97 7.63
N ARG A 66 -19.04 -15.05 6.62
CA ARG A 66 -17.59 -14.96 6.80
C ARG A 66 -17.10 -13.90 5.84
N CYS A 67 -16.37 -12.93 6.38
CA CYS A 67 -15.59 -12.02 5.56
C CYS A 67 -14.46 -12.84 4.93
N THR A 68 -14.69 -13.41 3.74
CA THR A 68 -13.69 -14.19 3.01
C THR A 68 -12.91 -13.27 2.07
N GLU A 69 -11.71 -13.67 1.67
CA GLU A 69 -10.92 -12.92 0.69
C GLU A 69 -11.68 -12.68 -0.63
N ASN A 70 -12.47 -13.66 -1.08
CA ASN A 70 -13.25 -13.51 -2.30
C ASN A 70 -14.34 -12.44 -2.13
N TRP A 71 -15.05 -12.46 -1.00
CA TRP A 71 -16.03 -11.44 -0.67
C TRP A 71 -15.39 -10.05 -0.57
N VAL A 72 -14.17 -9.94 -0.02
CA VAL A 72 -13.41 -8.69 0.02
C VAL A 72 -13.10 -8.18 -1.39
N LYS A 73 -12.66 -9.04 -2.31
CA LYS A 73 -12.40 -8.64 -3.71
C LYS A 73 -13.68 -8.12 -4.38
N GLU A 74 -14.80 -8.80 -4.18
CA GLU A 74 -16.11 -8.36 -4.68
C GLU A 74 -16.51 -7.00 -4.08
N PHE A 75 -16.35 -6.82 -2.77
CA PHE A 75 -16.62 -5.56 -2.08
C PHE A 75 -15.78 -4.40 -2.63
N LEU A 76 -14.47 -4.60 -2.79
CA LEU A 76 -13.55 -3.58 -3.32
C LEU A 76 -13.91 -3.19 -4.76
N TYR A 77 -14.28 -4.17 -5.57
CA TYR A 77 -14.70 -3.91 -6.95
C TYR A 77 -16.01 -3.13 -6.99
N GLU A 78 -17.02 -3.53 -6.21
CA GLU A 78 -18.35 -2.93 -6.25
C GLU A 78 -18.41 -1.52 -5.65
N HIS A 79 -17.72 -1.29 -4.53
CA HIS A 79 -17.81 -0.03 -3.80
C HIS A 79 -16.74 0.98 -4.20
N LEU A 80 -15.56 0.52 -4.64
CA LEU A 80 -14.43 1.39 -4.96
C LEU A 80 -14.02 1.32 -6.43
N SER A 81 -14.62 0.43 -7.24
CA SER A 81 -14.15 0.13 -8.59
C SER A 81 -12.67 -0.28 -8.61
N TRP A 82 -12.18 -0.89 -7.52
CA TRP A 82 -10.79 -1.26 -7.40
C TRP A 82 -10.50 -2.62 -8.02
N SER A 83 -9.35 -2.71 -8.68
CA SER A 83 -8.83 -3.93 -9.28
C SER A 83 -7.37 -4.11 -8.84
N PHE A 84 -6.90 -5.35 -8.82
CA PHE A 84 -5.52 -5.62 -8.48
C PHE A 84 -4.61 -5.15 -9.62
N ARG A 85 -3.63 -4.29 -9.33
CA ARG A 85 -2.76 -3.66 -10.32
C ARG A 85 -1.31 -3.76 -9.91
N ARG A 86 -0.42 -3.81 -10.89
CA ARG A 86 1.02 -3.70 -10.67
C ARG A 86 1.36 -2.25 -10.36
N ALA A 87 2.15 -2.04 -9.31
CA ALA A 87 2.68 -0.72 -9.00
C ALA A 87 3.56 -0.25 -10.18
N THR A 88 3.39 1.00 -10.59
CA THR A 88 4.21 1.61 -11.64
C THR A 88 5.25 2.50 -11.00
N ARG A 89 6.50 2.29 -11.38
CA ARG A 89 7.62 3.13 -10.95
C ARG A 89 7.49 4.50 -11.61
N ALA A 90 7.58 5.57 -10.83
CA ALA A 90 7.78 6.90 -11.40
C ALA A 90 9.18 6.92 -12.06
N THR A 91 9.23 7.37 -13.32
CA THR A 91 10.50 7.65 -14.01
C THR A 91 11.33 8.59 -13.13
N GLN A 92 12.61 8.26 -12.91
CA GLN A 92 13.52 9.05 -12.07
C GLN A 92 13.37 10.55 -12.39
N LYS A 93 13.00 11.33 -11.37
CA LYS A 93 12.95 12.78 -11.49
C LYS A 93 14.34 13.31 -11.20
N THR A 94 15.03 13.76 -12.25
CA THR A 94 16.25 14.54 -12.08
C THR A 94 15.88 15.87 -11.42
N PRO A 95 16.46 16.23 -10.26
CA PRO A 95 16.20 17.53 -9.67
C PRO A 95 16.73 18.63 -10.61
N PRO A 96 16.07 19.80 -10.67
CA PRO A 96 16.47 20.88 -11.58
C PRO A 96 17.87 21.43 -11.30
N ASN A 97 18.43 21.18 -10.12
CA ASN A 97 19.78 21.59 -9.69
C ASN A 97 20.75 20.40 -9.59
N VAL A 98 20.56 19.36 -10.42
CA VAL A 98 21.39 18.14 -10.39
C VAL A 98 22.88 18.45 -10.44
N ASP A 99 23.32 19.37 -11.28
CA ASP A 99 24.74 19.71 -11.43
C ASP A 99 25.33 20.27 -10.13
N GLN A 100 24.56 21.11 -9.42
CA GLN A 100 24.98 21.66 -8.13
C GLN A 100 25.03 20.58 -7.04
N ILE A 101 24.06 19.64 -7.04
CA ILE A 101 24.05 18.52 -6.10
C ILE A 101 25.27 17.63 -6.33
N LEU A 102 25.58 17.30 -7.58
CA LEU A 102 26.75 16.51 -7.94
C LEU A 102 28.05 17.20 -7.55
N LEU A 103 28.15 18.52 -7.80
CA LEU A 103 29.32 19.30 -7.39
C LEU A 103 29.49 19.33 -5.86
N ASN A 104 28.41 19.60 -5.12
CA ASN A 104 28.45 19.63 -3.66
C ASN A 104 28.84 18.26 -3.08
N GLN A 105 28.31 17.17 -3.65
CA GLN A 105 28.67 15.81 -3.23
C GLN A 105 30.15 15.52 -3.50
N PHE A 106 30.69 15.92 -4.66
CA PHE A 106 32.12 15.81 -4.96
C PHE A 106 32.98 16.59 -3.95
N LEU A 107 32.58 17.81 -3.59
CA LEU A 107 33.28 18.62 -2.59
C LEU A 107 33.21 18.00 -1.20
N HIS A 108 32.05 17.49 -0.80
CA HIS A 108 31.86 16.80 0.49
C HIS A 108 32.69 15.51 0.59
N LEU A 109 32.96 14.83 -0.51
CA LEU A 109 33.84 13.65 -0.52
C LEU A 109 35.33 14.04 -0.54
N SER A 110 35.70 15.07 -1.31
CA SER A 110 37.10 15.47 -1.46
C SER A 110 37.68 16.18 -0.23
N LEU A 111 36.88 16.98 0.48
CA LEU A 111 37.35 17.73 1.64
C LEU A 111 37.81 16.83 2.81
N PRO A 112 37.07 15.78 3.23
CA PRO A 112 37.54 14.81 4.22
C PRO A 112 38.75 14.02 3.74
N ILE A 113 38.81 13.62 2.47
CA ILE A 113 39.97 12.92 1.90
C ILE A 113 41.24 13.77 2.05
N HIS A 114 41.14 15.06 1.71
CA HIS A 114 42.24 16.02 1.89
C HIS A 114 42.59 16.22 3.37
N ASN A 115 41.60 16.54 4.21
CA ASN A 115 41.83 16.94 5.61
C ASN A 115 42.25 15.79 6.52
N CYS A 116 41.74 14.59 6.28
CA CYS A 116 42.09 13.38 7.03
C CYS A 116 43.27 12.62 6.41
N ALA A 117 43.89 13.18 5.35
CA ALA A 117 44.97 12.55 4.60
C ALA A 117 44.64 11.11 4.21
N ILE A 118 43.45 10.89 3.65
CA ILE A 118 43.05 9.57 3.16
C ILE A 118 43.82 9.33 1.85
N PHE A 119 44.90 8.56 1.94
CA PHE A 119 45.86 8.39 0.84
C PHE A 119 45.36 7.45 -0.27
N ASP A 120 44.32 6.67 0.02
CA ASP A 120 43.75 5.69 -0.91
C ASP A 120 42.22 5.70 -0.81
N ALA A 121 41.57 5.76 -1.98
CA ALA A 121 40.12 5.73 -2.11
C ALA A 121 39.49 4.45 -1.52
N VAL A 122 40.25 3.35 -1.42
CA VAL A 122 39.79 2.08 -0.81
C VAL A 122 39.34 2.22 0.65
N PHE A 123 39.81 3.26 1.34
CA PHE A 123 39.39 3.56 2.72
C PHE A 123 38.07 4.32 2.81
N THR A 124 37.46 4.67 1.68
CA THR A 124 36.15 5.31 1.63
C THR A 124 35.07 4.24 1.46
N VAL A 125 34.35 3.96 2.55
CA VAL A 125 33.22 3.03 2.53
C VAL A 125 31.92 3.82 2.50
N ASN A 126 31.09 3.60 1.48
CA ASN A 126 29.71 4.07 1.51
C ASN A 126 28.92 3.17 2.47
N ILE A 127 28.42 3.73 3.56
CA ILE A 127 27.51 3.03 4.49
C ILE A 127 26.10 3.55 4.22
N ASP A 128 25.48 3.07 3.15
CA ASP A 128 24.10 3.39 2.79
C ASP A 128 23.19 2.18 3.01
N GLN A 129 23.07 1.71 4.24
CA GLN A 129 22.11 0.65 4.53
C GLN A 129 21.40 0.82 5.87
N THR A 130 20.30 1.56 5.84
CA THR A 130 19.15 1.24 6.70
C THR A 130 18.43 0.06 6.07
N ASN A 131 18.94 -1.15 6.24
CA ASN A 131 18.32 -2.40 5.75
C ASN A 131 17.02 -2.75 6.50
N ILE A 132 16.37 -1.74 7.09
CA ILE A 132 15.08 -1.87 7.75
C ILE A 132 14.03 -1.73 6.66
N VAL A 133 13.40 -2.85 6.32
CA VAL A 133 12.20 -2.86 5.49
C VAL A 133 11.07 -2.23 6.30
N TYR A 134 10.91 -0.91 6.20
CA TYR A 134 9.80 -0.20 6.85
C TYR A 134 8.43 -0.59 6.27
N GLN A 135 8.41 -1.08 5.02
CA GLN A 135 7.20 -1.51 4.34
C GLN A 135 7.51 -2.69 3.41
N PRO A 136 6.70 -3.76 3.42
CA PRO A 136 6.88 -4.87 2.49
C PRO A 136 6.83 -4.37 1.05
N SER A 137 7.78 -4.83 0.22
CA SER A 137 7.92 -4.47 -1.18
C SER A 137 6.84 -5.15 -2.05
N ASN A 138 5.58 -4.79 -1.81
CA ASN A 138 4.48 -5.25 -2.64
C ASN A 138 4.60 -4.57 -4.01
N THR A 139 4.87 -5.37 -5.04
CA THR A 139 4.92 -4.94 -6.44
C THR A 139 3.53 -4.71 -7.06
N SER A 140 2.48 -4.90 -6.25
CA SER A 140 1.09 -4.80 -6.67
C SER A 140 0.19 -4.32 -5.52
N THR A 141 -0.87 -3.62 -5.87
CA THR A 141 -1.84 -3.03 -4.94
C THR A 141 -3.20 -2.95 -5.61
N PHE A 142 -4.27 -2.89 -4.80
CA PHE A 142 -5.58 -2.46 -5.28
C PHE A 142 -5.56 -0.97 -5.64
N GLU A 143 -6.13 -0.66 -6.80
CA GLU A 143 -6.29 0.71 -7.31
C GLU A 143 -7.51 0.78 -8.24
N THR A 144 -8.01 1.99 -8.45
CA THR A 144 -9.10 2.30 -9.37
C THR A 144 -8.89 1.66 -10.74
N THR A 145 -9.93 0.98 -11.23
CA THR A 145 -9.91 0.30 -12.52
C THR A 145 -9.67 1.32 -13.64
N GLY A 146 -8.67 1.07 -14.48
CA GLY A 146 -8.27 1.97 -15.57
C GLY A 146 -7.16 2.97 -15.22
N SER A 147 -6.67 2.98 -13.98
CA SER A 147 -5.51 3.81 -13.60
C SER A 147 -4.28 3.47 -14.44
N LYS A 148 -3.69 4.50 -15.07
CA LYS A 148 -2.47 4.38 -15.90
C LYS A 148 -1.20 4.32 -15.07
N GLN A 149 -1.17 5.04 -13.95
CA GLN A 149 -0.07 5.06 -13.01
C GLN A 149 -0.59 4.70 -11.62
N VAL A 150 0.12 3.80 -10.94
CA VAL A 150 -0.19 3.29 -9.61
C VAL A 150 1.04 3.50 -8.75
N SER A 151 1.05 4.58 -7.98
CA SER A 151 2.16 4.92 -7.08
C SER A 151 2.03 4.17 -5.74
N VAL A 152 3.16 3.69 -5.26
CA VAL A 152 3.32 3.02 -3.96
C VAL A 152 4.59 3.55 -3.31
N ILE A 153 4.49 3.94 -2.04
CA ILE A 153 5.66 4.40 -1.26
C ILE A 153 6.67 3.26 -1.13
N GLY A 154 7.96 3.59 -1.26
CA GLY A 154 9.06 2.63 -1.15
C GLY A 154 9.36 1.84 -2.43
N GLN A 155 8.59 2.05 -3.51
CA GLN A 155 8.94 1.57 -4.86
C GLN A 155 9.72 2.61 -5.69
N GLU A 156 10.00 3.78 -5.11
CA GLU A 156 10.97 4.74 -5.64
C GLU A 156 12.36 4.34 -5.13
N GLU A 157 13.28 3.97 -6.04
CA GLU A 157 14.70 3.82 -5.69
C GLU A 157 15.27 5.19 -5.30
N LYS A 158 16.00 5.22 -4.18
CA LYS A 158 16.96 6.30 -3.88
C LYS A 158 18.07 6.31 -4.92
#